data_AF-A0A8K0EV41-F1
#
_entry.id   AF-A0A8K0EV41-F1
#
_cell.length_a   1.000
_cell.length_b   1.000
_cell.length_c   1.000
_cell.angle_alpha   90.00
_cell.angle_beta   90.00
_cell.angle_gamma   90.00
#
_symmetry.space_group_name_H-M   'P 1'
#
loop_
_entity.id
_entity.type
_entity.pdbx_description
1 polymer ?
#
loop_
_entity_poly.entity_id
_entity_poly.type
_entity_poly.pdbx_seq_one_letter_code
_entity_poly.pdbx_strand_id
1 'polypeptide(L)'
;MSDDERDLDVDSDDDGAGDGAGGERSGMTAVDKRAHHNALERQRRDHIKNSFSSLRDAVPALQGEKDTAGQTAAKQKASRAQILNKATDYIQYMRRKNQTHQQDIDDLKKQNALLDQQVRALEKARATGNLSTALLNDASSLGLKTRSGSDSSDSDDNTNTHTQGQRKRLKTDNKKS
;
A
#
# COMPACT_ATOMS: atom_id res chain seq x y z
N MET A 1 43.68 29.29 -2.57
CA MET A 1 44.22 28.18 -1.77
C MET A 1 44.09 28.66 -0.33
N SER A 2 43.01 28.37 0.41
CA SER A 2 42.58 27.10 1.03
C SER A 2 43.53 26.66 2.16
N ASP A 3 43.41 27.34 3.29
CA ASP A 3 43.90 26.87 4.60
C ASP A 3 42.68 26.89 5.53
N ASP A 4 42.03 25.74 5.65
CA ASP A 4 41.09 25.46 6.73
C ASP A 4 41.11 23.94 7.00
N GLU A 5 42.32 23.41 7.23
CA GLU A 5 42.50 22.08 7.82
C GLU A 5 42.30 22.23 9.33
N ARG A 6 41.05 22.12 9.76
CA ARG A 6 40.73 21.85 11.16
C ARG A 6 41.07 20.38 11.43
N ASP A 7 42.33 20.13 11.78
CA ASP A 7 42.72 18.94 12.50
C ASP A 7 41.88 18.86 13.77
N LEU A 8 40.87 18.00 13.74
CA LEU A 8 40.17 17.58 14.94
C LEU A 8 41.08 16.59 15.64
N ASP A 9 41.96 17.10 16.50
CA ASP A 9 42.57 16.33 17.58
C ASP A 9 41.42 15.83 18.45
N VAL A 10 40.91 14.64 18.11
CA VAL A 10 40.17 13.81 19.04
C VAL A 10 41.23 13.32 20.02
N ASP A 11 41.40 14.10 21.08
CA ASP A 11 41.91 13.61 22.36
C ASP A 11 41.07 12.37 22.70
N SER A 12 41.65 11.20 22.42
CA SER A 12 41.19 9.96 22.99
C SER A 12 41.63 10.02 24.44
N ASP A 13 40.78 10.63 25.29
CA ASP A 13 40.94 10.64 26.75
C ASP A 13 41.29 9.21 27.22
N ASP A 14 42.58 9.04 27.50
CA ASP A 14 43.20 7.88 28.11
C ASP A 14 42.99 7.99 29.63
N ASP A 15 41.75 7.77 30.07
CA ASP A 15 41.47 7.53 31.49
C ASP A 15 41.55 6.03 31.76
N GLY A 16 42.79 5.52 31.72
CA GLY A 16 43.11 4.10 31.91
C GLY A 16 44.23 3.83 32.92
N ALA A 17 44.54 4.78 33.81
CA ALA A 17 45.44 4.57 34.95
C ALA A 17 44.80 3.61 35.97
N GLY A 18 44.99 2.30 35.75
CA GLY A 18 44.65 1.23 36.67
C GLY A 18 45.79 0.23 36.78
N ASP A 19 46.86 0.65 37.48
CA ASP A 19 47.86 -0.26 38.04
C ASP A 19 47.16 -1.18 39.04
N GLY A 20 46.98 -2.44 38.66
CA GLY A 20 46.20 -3.41 39.41
C GLY A 20 46.48 -4.82 38.92
N ALA A 21 47.36 -5.50 39.65
CA ALA A 21 47.79 -6.87 39.42
C ALA A 21 46.65 -7.88 39.24
N GLY A 22 46.87 -8.83 38.32
CA GLY A 22 46.23 -10.15 38.35
C GLY A 22 45.04 -10.35 37.40
N GLY A 23 45.28 -11.01 36.28
CA GLY A 23 44.22 -11.67 35.51
C GLY A 23 44.46 -11.70 34.01
N GLU A 24 45.16 -12.73 33.55
CA GLU A 24 45.19 -13.37 32.22
C GLU A 24 44.32 -12.76 31.09
N ARG A 25 44.52 -11.49 30.77
CA ARG A 25 44.08 -10.86 29.52
C ARG A 25 45.31 -10.61 28.66
N SER A 26 45.93 -11.71 28.25
CA SER A 26 47.06 -11.69 27.33
C SER A 26 46.63 -11.07 26.00
N GLY A 27 47.00 -9.80 25.83
CA GLY A 27 47.31 -9.10 24.59
C GLY A 27 46.64 -9.61 23.33
N MET A 28 45.38 -9.22 23.10
CA MET A 28 44.88 -9.10 21.73
C MET A 28 45.77 -8.07 21.03
N THR A 29 46.62 -8.50 20.10
CA THR A 29 47.56 -7.59 19.42
C THR A 29 46.77 -6.51 18.66
N ALA A 30 47.37 -5.38 18.33
CA ALA A 30 46.70 -4.36 17.50
C ALA A 30 46.17 -4.95 16.18
N VAL A 31 46.85 -5.97 15.66
CA VAL A 31 46.43 -6.76 14.50
C VAL A 31 45.19 -7.59 14.81
N ASP A 32 45.16 -8.27 15.95
CA ASP A 32 44.00 -9.08 16.36
C ASP A 32 42.78 -8.20 16.66
N LYS A 33 42.96 -7.03 17.27
CA LYS A 33 41.87 -6.04 17.47
C LYS A 33 41.28 -5.59 16.13
N ARG A 34 42.14 -5.30 15.14
CA ARG A 34 41.72 -4.94 13.77
C ARG A 34 41.00 -6.10 13.07
N ALA A 35 41.49 -7.33 13.23
CA ALA A 35 40.88 -8.52 12.66
C ALA A 35 39.49 -8.78 13.25
N HIS A 36 39.35 -8.66 14.58
CA HIS A 36 38.09 -8.80 15.29
C HIS A 36 37.06 -7.74 14.85
N HIS A 37 37.47 -6.46 14.76
CA HIS A 37 36.61 -5.40 14.25
C HIS A 37 36.12 -5.68 12.81
N ASN A 38 37.03 -6.14 11.93
CA ASN A 38 36.68 -6.54 10.57
C ASN A 38 35.71 -7.73 10.52
N ALA A 39 35.84 -8.68 11.44
CA ALA A 39 34.93 -9.82 11.57
C ALA A 39 33.53 -9.36 11.97
N LEU A 40 33.42 -8.51 12.99
CA LEU A 40 32.14 -7.94 13.44
C LEU A 40 31.44 -7.14 12.35
N GLU A 41 32.17 -6.30 11.60
CA GLU A 41 31.58 -5.53 10.52
C GLU A 41 31.16 -6.41 9.33
N ARG A 42 31.86 -7.53 9.05
CA ARG A 42 31.39 -8.53 8.08
C ARG A 42 30.05 -9.13 8.51
N GLN A 43 29.95 -9.56 9.77
CA GLN A 43 28.70 -10.09 10.32
C GLN A 43 27.56 -9.05 10.22
N ARG A 44 27.82 -7.78 10.56
CA ARG A 44 26.85 -6.69 10.41
C ARG A 44 26.40 -6.53 8.95
N ARG A 45 27.33 -6.53 7.99
CA ARG A 45 26.99 -6.44 6.56
C ARG A 45 26.15 -7.61 6.07
N ASP A 46 26.42 -8.82 6.55
CA ASP A 46 25.63 -10.01 6.21
C ASP A 46 24.22 -9.93 6.77
N HIS A 47 24.06 -9.46 8.02
CA HIS A 47 22.74 -9.19 8.59
C HIS A 47 21.95 -8.17 7.74
N ILE A 48 22.57 -7.05 7.35
CA ILE A 48 21.94 -6.05 6.49
C ILE A 48 21.55 -6.65 5.13
N LYS A 49 22.42 -7.45 4.53
CA LYS A 49 22.16 -8.12 3.24
C LYS A 49 20.97 -9.09 3.33
N ASN A 50 20.84 -9.79 4.45
CA ASN A 50 19.68 -10.65 4.71
C ASN A 50 18.40 -9.81 4.86
N SER A 51 18.43 -8.71 5.62
CA SER A 51 17.30 -7.79 5.74
C SER A 51 16.86 -7.20 4.40
N PHE A 52 17.79 -6.84 3.50
CA PHE A 52 17.45 -6.42 2.13
C PHE A 52 16.80 -7.53 1.31
N SER A 53 17.21 -8.79 1.51
CA SER A 53 16.63 -9.94 0.84
C SER A 53 15.19 -10.18 1.32
N SER A 54 14.96 -10.12 2.63
CA SER A 54 13.61 -10.20 3.22
C SER A 54 12.71 -9.04 2.78
N LEU A 55 13.24 -7.81 2.73
CA LEU A 55 12.49 -6.64 2.27
C LEU A 55 12.08 -6.78 0.80
N ARG A 56 13.00 -7.22 -0.07
CA ARG A 56 12.70 -7.46 -1.48
C ARG A 56 11.59 -8.50 -1.64
N ASP A 57 11.69 -9.59 -0.89
CA ASP A 57 10.73 -10.68 -0.96
C ASP A 57 9.37 -10.31 -0.33
N ALA A 58 9.26 -9.22 0.45
CA ALA A 58 8.00 -8.69 0.98
C ALA A 58 7.29 -7.68 0.08
N VAL A 59 7.97 -7.15 -0.95
CA VAL A 59 7.43 -6.13 -1.87
C VAL A 59 7.02 -6.80 -3.19
N PRO A 60 5.72 -6.90 -3.52
CA PRO A 60 5.24 -7.64 -4.70
C PRO A 60 5.88 -7.23 -6.02
N ALA A 61 6.12 -5.94 -6.22
CA ALA A 61 6.74 -5.40 -7.43
C ALA A 61 8.21 -5.86 -7.65
N LEU A 62 8.84 -6.45 -6.63
CA LEU A 62 10.21 -6.96 -6.66
C LEU A 62 10.28 -8.49 -6.67
N GLN A 63 9.15 -9.19 -6.52
CA GLN A 63 9.09 -10.66 -6.46
C GLN A 63 9.14 -11.29 -7.86
N GLY A 64 8.62 -10.61 -8.89
CA GLY A 64 8.45 -11.15 -10.26
C GLY A 64 9.71 -11.30 -11.10
N GLU A 65 10.89 -11.03 -10.54
CA GLU A 65 12.19 -11.18 -11.22
C GLU A 65 12.75 -12.61 -11.10
N LYS A 66 12.03 -13.53 -10.43
CA LYS A 66 12.45 -14.92 -10.20
C LYS A 66 11.90 -15.94 -11.21
N ASP A 67 10.71 -15.74 -11.80
CA ASP A 67 9.93 -16.87 -12.34
C ASP A 67 9.74 -16.90 -13.87
N THR A 68 10.20 -15.91 -14.63
CA THR A 68 9.96 -15.85 -16.10
C THR A 68 11.19 -16.07 -16.98
N ALA A 69 12.38 -16.32 -16.41
CA ALA A 69 13.58 -16.55 -17.21
C ALA A 69 14.24 -17.88 -16.85
N GLY A 70 13.83 -18.93 -17.55
CA GLY A 70 14.67 -20.10 -17.71
C GLY A 70 16.05 -19.67 -18.24
N GLN A 71 17.10 -20.09 -17.53
CA GLN A 71 18.45 -20.29 -18.08
C GLN A 71 19.12 -19.06 -18.74
N THR A 72 19.31 -17.94 -18.05
CA THR A 72 20.53 -17.12 -18.25
C THR A 72 20.96 -16.44 -16.95
N ALA A 73 22.23 -16.60 -16.62
CA ALA A 73 22.87 -16.44 -15.31
C ALA A 73 23.13 -15.00 -14.84
N ALA A 74 22.13 -14.13 -14.93
CA ALA A 74 22.13 -12.88 -14.19
C ALA A 74 20.73 -12.68 -13.64
N LYS A 75 20.47 -13.35 -12.49
CA LYS A 75 19.54 -12.91 -11.45
C LYS A 75 19.57 -11.39 -11.46
N GLN A 76 18.63 -10.74 -12.14
CA GLN A 76 18.52 -9.30 -12.04
C GLN A 76 18.18 -9.10 -10.56
N LYS A 77 19.15 -8.57 -9.84
CA LYS A 77 19.04 -8.32 -8.41
C LYS A 77 18.65 -6.88 -8.37
N ALA A 78 17.38 -6.59 -8.08
CA ALA A 78 16.97 -5.25 -7.68
C ALA A 78 18.04 -4.63 -6.77
N SER A 79 18.59 -3.49 -7.19
CA SER A 79 19.64 -2.79 -6.45
C SER A 79 19.11 -2.35 -5.09
N ARG A 80 20.00 -2.10 -4.11
CA ARG A 80 19.59 -1.61 -2.78
C ARG A 80 18.72 -0.35 -2.87
N ALA A 81 19.09 0.58 -3.74
CA ALA A 81 18.31 1.79 -3.98
C ALA A 81 16.91 1.49 -4.54
N GLN A 82 16.81 0.59 -5.52
CA GLN A 82 15.51 0.17 -6.07
C GLN A 82 14.65 -0.53 -5.01
N ILE A 83 15.23 -1.37 -4.15
CA ILE A 83 14.50 -2.03 -3.05
C ILE A 83 13.90 -0.97 -2.11
N LEU A 84 14.68 0.03 -1.72
CA LEU A 84 14.20 1.11 -0.83
C LEU A 84 13.11 1.95 -1.50
N ASN A 85 13.29 2.34 -2.76
CA ASN A 85 12.32 3.14 -3.50
C ASN A 85 10.99 2.38 -3.66
N LYS A 86 11.04 1.13 -4.13
CA LYS A 86 9.84 0.31 -4.31
C LYS A 86 9.16 -0.05 -2.99
N ALA A 87 9.91 -0.26 -1.92
CA ALA A 87 9.33 -0.43 -0.58
C ALA A 87 8.60 0.85 -0.12
N THR A 88 9.19 2.01 -0.33
CA THR A 88 8.58 3.31 0.01
C THR A 88 7.29 3.53 -0.78
N ASP A 89 7.31 3.31 -2.09
CA ASP A 89 6.14 3.39 -2.95
C ASP A 89 5.04 2.42 -2.49
N TYR A 90 5.41 1.19 -2.14
CA TYR A 90 4.48 0.17 -1.70
C TYR A 90 3.82 0.51 -0.37
N ILE A 91 4.57 1.07 0.60
CA ILE A 91 4.01 1.55 1.86
C ILE A 91 2.99 2.67 1.59
N GLN A 92 3.31 3.64 0.74
CA GLN A 92 2.38 4.73 0.41
C GLN A 92 1.14 4.23 -0.32
N TYR A 93 1.31 3.27 -1.25
CA TYR A 93 0.21 2.61 -1.93
C TYR A 93 -0.70 1.87 -0.94
N MET A 94 -0.14 1.05 -0.05
CA MET A 94 -0.91 0.28 0.93
C MET A 94 -1.62 1.17 1.93
N ARG A 95 -1.04 2.30 2.33
CA ARG A 95 -1.72 3.32 3.17
C ARG A 95 -2.98 3.86 2.51
N ARG A 96 -2.86 4.31 1.25
CA ARG A 96 -4.01 4.82 0.48
C ARG A 96 -5.06 3.74 0.27
N LYS A 97 -4.64 2.53 -0.09
CA LYS A 97 -5.52 1.37 -0.29
C LYS A 97 -6.30 1.02 0.98
N ASN A 98 -5.63 0.96 2.13
CA ASN A 98 -6.28 0.70 3.41
C ASN A 98 -7.29 1.80 3.77
N GLN A 99 -6.99 3.06 3.46
CA GLN A 99 -7.93 4.17 3.68
C GLN A 99 -9.18 4.04 2.81
N THR A 100 -9.04 3.70 1.54
CA THR A 100 -10.20 3.43 0.67
C THR A 100 -11.01 2.24 1.19
N HIS A 101 -10.36 1.13 1.55
CA HIS A 101 -11.08 0.00 2.14
C HIS A 101 -11.80 0.34 3.44
N GLN A 102 -11.23 1.22 4.27
CA GLN A 102 -11.90 1.68 5.49
C GLN A 102 -13.15 2.52 5.15
N GLN A 103 -13.08 3.39 4.14
CA GLN A 103 -14.24 4.14 3.65
C GLN A 103 -15.33 3.20 3.12
N ASP A 104 -14.96 2.20 2.30
CA ASP A 104 -15.88 1.20 1.78
C ASP A 104 -16.58 0.43 2.92
N ILE A 105 -15.82 0.04 3.95
CA ILE A 105 -16.35 -0.64 5.14
C ILE A 105 -17.37 0.26 5.85
N ASP A 106 -17.06 1.54 6.03
CA ASP A 106 -17.93 2.47 6.76
C ASP A 106 -19.21 2.78 5.99
N ASP A 107 -19.14 2.88 4.67
CA ASP A 107 -20.32 3.08 3.83
C ASP A 107 -21.20 1.83 3.75
N LEU A 108 -20.60 0.64 3.66
CA LEU A 108 -21.35 -0.63 3.75
C LEU A 108 -22.03 -0.78 5.11
N LYS A 109 -21.38 -0.37 6.21
CA LYS A 109 -22.01 -0.37 7.54
C LYS A 109 -23.23 0.55 7.61
N LYS A 110 -23.16 1.74 7.03
CA LYS A 110 -24.30 2.67 6.97
C LYS A 110 -25.45 2.07 6.15
N GLN A 111 -25.14 1.49 4.99
CA GLN A 111 -26.14 0.83 4.14
C GLN A 111 -26.81 -0.34 4.87
N ASN A 112 -26.03 -1.21 5.53
CA ASN A 112 -26.58 -2.30 6.31
C ASN A 112 -27.47 -1.81 7.47
N ALA A 113 -27.07 -0.75 8.17
CA ALA A 113 -27.90 -0.18 9.23
C ALA A 113 -29.25 0.35 8.72
N LEU A 114 -29.28 0.97 7.53
CA LEU A 114 -30.51 1.42 6.89
C LEU A 114 -31.40 0.24 6.47
N LEU A 115 -30.80 -0.79 5.86
CA LEU A 115 -31.52 -2.00 5.48
C LEU A 115 -32.08 -2.74 6.71
N ASP A 116 -31.31 -2.87 7.78
CA ASP A 116 -31.77 -3.45 9.04
C ASP A 116 -32.95 -2.67 9.63
N GLN A 117 -32.92 -1.33 9.55
CA GLN A 117 -34.02 -0.49 9.98
C GLN A 117 -35.27 -0.72 9.12
N GLN A 118 -35.12 -0.82 7.80
CA GLN A 118 -36.23 -1.12 6.88
C GLN A 118 -36.83 -2.50 7.16
N VAL A 119 -36.00 -3.54 7.33
CA VAL A 119 -36.44 -4.90 7.65
C VAL A 119 -37.25 -4.89 8.96
N ARG A 120 -36.73 -4.27 10.03
CA ARG A 120 -37.45 -4.15 11.31
C ARG A 120 -38.78 -3.41 11.17
N ALA A 121 -38.83 -2.35 10.36
CA ALA A 121 -40.05 -1.59 10.12
C ALA A 121 -41.10 -2.43 9.37
N LEU A 122 -40.68 -3.17 8.34
CA LEU A 122 -41.54 -4.07 7.57
C LEU A 122 -42.04 -5.24 8.41
N GLU A 123 -41.18 -5.86 9.21
CA GLU A 123 -41.56 -6.92 10.16
C GLU A 123 -42.62 -6.41 11.16
N LYS A 124 -42.43 -5.21 11.71
CA LYS A 124 -43.41 -4.57 12.60
C LYS A 124 -44.73 -4.30 11.88
N ALA A 125 -44.71 -3.75 10.67
CA ALA A 125 -45.91 -3.45 9.89
C ALA A 125 -46.69 -4.71 9.48
N ARG A 126 -45.97 -5.80 9.18
CA ARG A 126 -46.56 -7.11 8.89
C ARG A 126 -47.22 -7.70 10.13
N ALA A 127 -46.58 -7.58 11.30
CA ALA A 127 -47.15 -8.03 12.57
C ALA A 127 -48.41 -7.25 12.98
N THR A 128 -48.50 -5.95 12.65
CA THR A 128 -49.66 -5.11 12.98
C THR A 128 -50.76 -5.11 11.91
N GLY A 129 -50.58 -5.81 10.79
CA GLY A 129 -51.56 -5.86 9.69
C GLY A 129 -51.63 -4.59 8.82
N ASN A 130 -50.79 -3.58 9.07
CA ASN A 130 -50.74 -2.30 8.35
C ASN A 130 -49.62 -2.27 7.29
N LEU A 131 -49.53 -3.30 6.44
CA LEU A 131 -48.46 -3.43 5.45
C LEU A 131 -48.51 -2.31 4.37
N SER A 132 -49.71 -1.87 3.98
CA SER A 132 -49.88 -0.84 2.94
C SER A 132 -49.30 0.54 3.31
N THR A 133 -49.31 0.92 4.59
CA THR A 133 -48.80 2.24 5.01
C THR A 133 -47.28 2.27 5.13
N ALA A 134 -46.64 1.16 5.48
CA ALA A 134 -45.19 1.05 5.56
C ALA A 134 -44.51 1.12 4.17
N LEU A 135 -45.13 0.52 3.14
CA LEU A 135 -44.63 0.55 1.76
C LEU A 135 -44.71 1.95 1.12
N LEU A 136 -45.75 2.74 1.42
CA LEU A 136 -45.92 4.11 0.90
C LEU A 136 -44.85 5.07 1.47
N ASN A 137 -44.38 4.84 2.70
CA ASN A 137 -43.40 5.70 3.35
C ASN A 137 -41.97 5.43 2.85
N ASP A 138 -41.65 4.19 2.48
CA ASP A 138 -40.35 3.79 1.93
C ASP A 138 -40.13 4.29 0.48
N ALA A 139 -41.18 4.32 -0.34
CA ALA A 139 -41.12 4.89 -1.71
C ALA A 139 -40.72 6.37 -1.73
N SER A 140 -41.09 7.11 -0.68
CA SER A 140 -40.71 8.52 -0.50
C SER A 140 -39.23 8.68 -0.13
N SER A 141 -38.65 7.70 0.58
CA SER A 141 -37.23 7.67 0.95
C SER A 141 -36.31 7.30 -0.22
N LEU A 142 -36.80 6.53 -1.20
CA LEU A 142 -36.05 6.12 -2.40
C LEU A 142 -36.13 7.13 -3.56
N GLY A 143 -36.73 8.30 -3.35
CA GLY A 143 -36.87 9.34 -4.38
C GLY A 143 -37.69 8.90 -5.59
N LEU A 144 -38.39 7.75 -5.52
CA LEU A 144 -39.21 7.25 -6.60
C LEU A 144 -40.56 7.95 -6.53
N LYS A 145 -40.61 9.15 -7.11
CA LYS A 145 -41.86 9.90 -7.33
C LYS A 145 -42.84 8.94 -8.03
N THR A 146 -43.83 8.45 -7.29
CA THR A 146 -44.96 7.73 -7.88
C THR A 146 -45.68 8.73 -8.78
N ARG A 147 -45.44 8.61 -10.09
CA ARG A 147 -46.10 9.41 -11.11
C ARG A 147 -47.56 8.96 -11.17
N SER A 148 -48.38 9.56 -10.31
CA SER A 148 -49.83 9.41 -10.32
C SER A 148 -50.44 10.78 -10.54
N GLY A 149 -50.96 11.01 -11.75
CA GLY A 149 -51.95 12.07 -12.02
C GLY A 149 -51.42 13.31 -12.73
N SER A 150 -51.61 13.32 -14.04
CA SER A 150 -51.90 14.46 -14.93
C SER A 150 -51.69 15.90 -14.42
N ASP A 151 -50.76 16.61 -15.05
CA ASP A 151 -50.99 17.99 -15.48
C ASP A 151 -50.23 18.20 -16.80
N SER A 152 -50.93 18.74 -17.79
CA SER A 152 -50.34 19.15 -19.07
C SER A 152 -49.60 20.47 -18.85
N SER A 153 -48.33 20.52 -19.18
CA SER A 153 -47.65 21.79 -19.43
C SER A 153 -46.72 21.61 -20.61
N ASP A 154 -47.13 22.21 -21.71
CA ASP A 154 -46.34 22.57 -22.87
C ASP A 154 -45.13 23.41 -22.42
N SER A 155 -43.94 23.06 -22.89
CA SER A 155 -42.72 23.90 -22.81
C SER A 155 -41.66 23.28 -23.70
N ASP A 156 -41.48 23.90 -24.87
CA ASP A 156 -40.30 23.76 -25.71
C ASP A 156 -39.04 24.13 -24.92
N ASP A 157 -38.06 23.21 -24.84
CA ASP A 157 -36.67 23.63 -24.72
C ASP A 157 -35.73 22.64 -25.41
N ASN A 158 -34.92 23.22 -26.29
CA ASN A 158 -34.02 22.62 -27.24
C ASN A 158 -32.61 22.64 -26.66
N THR A 159 -32.04 21.48 -26.29
CA THR A 159 -30.59 21.35 -26.19
C THR A 159 -30.07 19.99 -26.67
N ASN A 160 -29.61 20.03 -27.92
CA ASN A 160 -28.65 19.17 -28.59
C ASN A 160 -27.50 18.68 -27.66
N THR A 161 -27.44 17.39 -27.35
CA THR A 161 -26.20 16.73 -26.89
C THR A 161 -25.95 15.41 -27.62
N HIS A 162 -25.34 15.58 -28.79
CA HIS A 162 -24.72 14.57 -29.64
C HIS A 162 -23.71 13.70 -28.85
N THR A 163 -24.09 12.48 -28.47
CA THR A 163 -23.16 11.46 -27.96
C THR A 163 -22.88 10.42 -29.04
N GLN A 164 -22.00 10.76 -29.99
CA GLN A 164 -21.44 9.79 -30.91
C GLN A 164 -20.47 8.85 -30.18
N GLY A 165 -20.99 7.70 -29.78
CA GLY A 165 -20.19 6.52 -29.44
C GLY A 165 -19.50 5.98 -30.68
N GLN A 166 -18.22 6.33 -30.89
CA GLN A 166 -17.37 5.65 -31.85
C GLN A 166 -16.71 4.43 -31.20
N ARG A 167 -17.34 3.26 -31.36
CA ARG A 167 -16.65 1.97 -31.19
C ARG A 167 -15.88 1.66 -32.47
N LYS A 168 -14.56 1.81 -32.47
CA LYS A 168 -13.69 1.33 -33.57
C LYS A 168 -13.63 -0.21 -33.52
N ARG A 169 -14.06 -0.86 -34.61
CA ARG A 169 -13.98 -2.31 -34.80
C ARG A 169 -12.53 -2.70 -35.17
N LEU A 170 -12.00 -3.73 -34.53
CA LEU A 170 -10.74 -4.38 -34.89
C LEU A 170 -10.88 -5.09 -36.24
N LYS A 171 -9.95 -4.83 -37.16
CA LYS A 171 -9.84 -5.51 -38.46
C LYS A 171 -9.06 -6.81 -38.23
N THR A 172 -9.69 -7.96 -38.45
CA THR A 172 -9.00 -9.25 -38.55
C THR A 172 -8.58 -9.47 -39.99
N ASP A 173 -7.30 -9.28 -40.30
CA ASP A 173 -6.74 -9.71 -41.58
C ASP A 173 -6.46 -11.21 -41.54
N ASN A 174 -7.41 -11.96 -42.09
CA ASN A 174 -7.31 -13.36 -42.40
C ASN A 174 -6.65 -13.49 -43.77
N LYS A 175 -5.33 -13.74 -43.83
CA LYS A 175 -4.67 -14.15 -45.07
C LYS A 175 -4.28 -15.62 -44.96
N LYS A 176 -5.07 -16.44 -45.65
CA LYS A 176 -4.85 -17.86 -45.89
C LYS A 176 -4.25 -18.01 -47.29
N SER A 177 -3.36 -19.01 -47.39
CA SER A 177 -2.68 -19.54 -48.57
C SER A 177 -1.37 -18.87 -48.99
#